data_AF-A0A9Q3HC85-F1
#
_entry.id   AF-A0A9Q3HC85-F1
#
_cell.length_a   1.000
_cell.length_b   1.000
_cell.length_c   1.000
_cell.angle_alpha   90.00
_cell.angle_beta   90.00
_cell.angle_gamma   90.00
#
_symmetry.space_group_name_H-M   'P 1'
#
loop_
_entity.id
_entity.type
_entity.pdbx_description
1 polymer ?
#
loop_
_entity_poly.entity_id
_entity_poly.type
_entity_poly.pdbx_seq_one_letter_code
_entity_poly.pdbx_strand_id
1 'polypeptide(L)'
;MSIPGALAFSIYVDWFNAHGKSTRLARIGPIMLICLNLPPSERLKPENVYVAGIIPGTKVPTALQLNYLLIPLIKELKELWQGYHFSPTSTGPSGSFIHVSILTAVVDVVAMRKLTGFISHSGSHFCNFYTIHKAQIEEIAPQFHYTCSYQNHK
;
A
#
# COMPACT_ATOMS: atom_id res chain seq x y z
N MET A 1 17.19 12.45 14.40
CA MET A 1 16.91 11.92 15.76
C MET A 1 15.78 10.90 15.60
N SER A 2 16.08 9.60 15.66
CA SER A 2 15.08 8.54 15.50
C SER A 2 14.27 8.42 16.79
N ILE A 3 12.95 8.55 16.71
CA ILE A 3 12.05 8.29 17.84
C ILE A 3 12.14 6.78 18.16
N PRO A 4 12.57 6.37 19.37
CA PRO A 4 12.58 4.97 19.75
C PRO A 4 11.20 4.34 19.54
N GLY A 5 11.14 3.16 18.92
CA GLY A 5 9.88 2.49 18.62
C GLY A 5 9.14 2.99 17.37
N ALA A 6 9.70 3.92 16.59
CA ALA A 6 9.09 4.32 15.31
C ALA A 6 9.47 3.33 14.19
N LEU A 7 8.47 2.60 13.69
CA LEU A 7 8.60 1.66 12.59
C LEU A 7 7.91 2.20 11.33
N ALA A 8 8.66 2.25 10.25
CA ALA A 8 8.20 2.61 8.92
C ALA A 8 8.01 1.35 8.08
N PHE A 9 6.87 1.23 7.42
CA PHE A 9 6.56 0.12 6.52
C PHE A 9 6.21 0.62 5.12
N SER A 10 6.47 -0.23 4.12
CA SER A 10 5.78 -0.15 2.84
C SER A 10 4.67 -1.18 2.75
N ILE A 11 3.61 -0.87 2.02
CA ILE A 11 2.53 -1.81 1.71
C ILE A 11 2.68 -2.33 0.28
N TYR A 12 2.53 -3.63 0.10
CA TYR A 12 2.50 -4.30 -1.20
C TYR A 12 1.17 -5.04 -1.36
N VAL A 13 0.56 -4.87 -2.53
CA VAL A 13 -0.66 -5.55 -2.95
C VAL A 13 -0.59 -5.83 -4.46
N ASP A 14 -0.66 -7.10 -4.85
CA ASP A 14 -0.70 -7.55 -6.25
C ASP A 14 -1.59 -8.78 -6.36
N TRP A 15 -2.07 -9.12 -7.57
CA TRP A 15 -2.87 -10.32 -7.82
C TRP A 15 -2.25 -11.17 -8.91
N PHE A 16 -1.68 -12.31 -8.53
CA PHE A 16 -1.09 -13.27 -9.46
C PHE A 16 -1.93 -14.55 -9.57
N ASN A 17 -1.69 -15.32 -10.63
CA ASN A 17 -2.29 -16.63 -10.78
C ASN A 17 -1.45 -17.66 -10.03
N ALA A 18 -1.98 -18.17 -8.92
CA ALA A 18 -1.27 -19.12 -8.06
C ALA A 18 -1.06 -20.51 -8.71
N HIS A 19 -1.83 -20.83 -9.77
CA HIS A 19 -1.78 -22.14 -10.46
C HIS A 19 -1.13 -22.05 -11.86
N GLY A 20 -0.46 -20.94 -12.17
CA GLY A 20 0.24 -20.76 -13.45
C GLY A 20 -0.68 -20.51 -14.65
N LYS A 21 -0.19 -20.74 -15.88
CA LYS A 21 -0.91 -20.35 -17.12
C LYS A 21 -2.17 -21.17 -17.42
N SER A 22 -2.38 -22.30 -16.74
CA SER A 22 -3.34 -23.32 -17.18
C SER A 22 -4.77 -23.15 -16.64
N THR A 23 -4.99 -22.39 -15.56
CA THR A 23 -6.33 -22.23 -14.98
C THR A 23 -6.59 -20.77 -14.64
N ARG A 24 -7.53 -20.13 -15.36
CA ARG A 24 -8.01 -18.75 -15.09
C ARG A 24 -8.78 -18.61 -13.76
N LEU A 25 -8.75 -19.63 -12.90
CA LEU A 25 -9.76 -19.85 -11.87
C LEU A 25 -9.36 -19.32 -10.50
N ALA A 26 -8.08 -19.06 -10.22
CA ALA A 26 -7.67 -18.58 -8.90
C ALA A 26 -6.59 -17.48 -9.00
N ARG A 27 -7.00 -16.25 -8.73
CA ARG A 27 -6.10 -15.12 -8.45
C ARG A 27 -5.99 -14.95 -6.95
N ILE A 28 -4.76 -14.93 -6.45
CA ILE A 28 -4.49 -14.67 -5.04
C ILE A 28 -3.81 -13.33 -4.96
N GLY A 29 -4.29 -12.48 -4.04
CA GLY A 29 -3.65 -11.20 -3.78
C GLY A 29 -3.22 -11.04 -2.33
N PRO A 30 -1.92 -11.16 -2.01
CA PRO A 30 -1.44 -10.89 -0.67
C PRO A 30 -1.42 -9.39 -0.40
N ILE A 31 -1.76 -9.01 0.83
CA ILE A 31 -1.47 -7.69 1.39
C ILE A 31 -0.27 -7.87 2.32
N MET A 32 0.87 -7.30 1.95
CA MET A 32 2.12 -7.45 2.69
C MET A 32 2.59 -6.10 3.22
N LEU A 33 3.15 -6.10 4.43
CA LEU A 33 3.87 -4.97 5.00
C LEU A 33 5.35 -5.33 5.09
N ILE A 34 6.21 -4.46 4.58
CA ILE A 34 7.66 -4.62 4.58
C ILE A 34 8.29 -3.55 5.47
N CYS A 35 9.05 -3.96 6.49
CA CYS A 35 9.69 -3.02 7.41
C CYS A 35 10.87 -2.31 6.75
N LEU A 36 10.78 -0.99 6.60
CA LEU A 36 11.80 -0.15 5.97
C LEU A 36 12.96 0.17 6.90
N ASN A 37 12.80 -0.03 8.21
CA ASN A 37 13.87 0.13 9.20
C ASN A 37 14.94 -0.97 9.09
N LEU A 38 14.63 -2.11 8.46
CA LEU A 38 15.60 -3.17 8.22
C LEU A 38 16.58 -2.79 7.08
N PRO A 39 17.82 -3.29 7.10
CA PRO A 39 18.75 -3.16 5.98
C PRO A 39 18.13 -3.70 4.68
N PRO A 40 18.39 -3.11 3.51
CA PRO A 40 17.77 -3.53 2.25
C PRO A 40 17.86 -5.03 1.94
N SER A 41 18.97 -5.68 2.29
CA SER A 41 19.18 -7.12 2.10
C SER A 41 18.29 -8.01 2.97
N GLU A 42 17.73 -7.46 4.05
CA GLU A 42 16.93 -8.20 5.04
C GLU A 42 15.42 -8.04 4.81
N ARG A 43 14.99 -6.95 4.17
CA ARG A 43 13.57 -6.53 4.09
C ARG A 43 12.64 -7.57 3.48
N LEU A 44 13.12 -8.28 2.45
CA LEU A 44 12.30 -9.23 1.66
C LEU A 44 12.55 -10.69 2.03
N LYS A 45 13.30 -10.94 3.10
CA LYS A 45 13.41 -12.30 3.62
C LYS A 45 12.05 -12.76 4.16
N PRO A 46 11.62 -14.01 3.92
CA PRO A 46 10.29 -14.49 4.32
C PRO A 46 9.94 -14.22 5.79
N GLU A 47 10.93 -14.32 6.69
CA GLU A 47 10.79 -14.06 8.13
C GLU A 47 10.56 -12.58 8.49
N ASN A 48 10.87 -11.65 7.60
CA ASN A 48 10.77 -10.20 7.82
C ASN A 48 9.60 -9.54 7.08
N VAL A 49 8.80 -10.32 6.35
CA VAL A 49 7.62 -9.85 5.63
C VAL A 49 6.37 -10.17 6.42
N TYR A 50 5.60 -9.15 6.78
CA TYR A 50 4.33 -9.33 7.48
C TYR A 50 3.19 -9.45 6.48
N VAL A 51 2.54 -10.62 6.42
CA VAL A 51 1.35 -10.83 5.58
C VAL A 51 0.11 -10.42 6.36
N ALA A 52 -0.35 -9.18 6.13
CA ALA A 52 -1.54 -8.62 6.77
C ALA A 52 -2.85 -9.27 6.29
N GLY A 53 -2.84 -9.86 5.10
CA GLY A 53 -4.01 -10.57 4.59
C GLY A 53 -3.76 -11.28 3.27
N ILE A 54 -4.65 -12.21 2.94
CA ILE A 54 -4.68 -12.91 1.65
C ILE A 54 -6.08 -12.75 1.08
N ILE A 55 -6.18 -12.21 -0.14
CA ILE A 55 -7.44 -12.03 -0.84
C ILE A 55 -7.60 -13.17 -1.85
N PRO A 56 -8.40 -14.22 -1.55
CA PRO A 56 -8.73 -15.25 -2.53
C PRO A 56 -9.79 -14.74 -3.52
N GLY A 57 -9.75 -15.24 -4.75
CA GLY A 57 -10.83 -15.00 -5.70
C GLY A 57 -10.53 -15.50 -7.10
N THR A 58 -11.56 -15.64 -7.92
CA THR A 58 -11.37 -15.96 -9.34
C THR A 58 -11.03 -14.72 -10.18
N LYS A 59 -11.27 -13.52 -9.61
CA LYS A 59 -11.09 -12.21 -10.25
C LYS A 59 -10.36 -11.26 -9.30
N VAL A 60 -9.70 -10.27 -9.89
CA VAL A 60 -9.14 -9.13 -9.12
C VAL A 60 -10.31 -8.32 -8.55
N PRO A 61 -10.30 -7.97 -7.26
CA PRO A 61 -11.36 -7.17 -6.65
C PRO A 61 -11.51 -5.81 -7.33
N THR A 62 -12.72 -5.26 -7.27
CA THR A 62 -12.97 -3.86 -7.61
C THR A 62 -12.31 -2.94 -6.59
N ALA A 63 -12.15 -1.64 -6.91
CA ALA A 63 -11.63 -0.67 -5.96
C ALA A 63 -12.48 -0.60 -4.68
N LEU A 64 -13.82 -0.65 -4.83
CA LEU A 64 -14.74 -0.66 -3.69
C LEU A 64 -14.57 -1.91 -2.82
N GLN A 65 -14.44 -3.09 -3.43
CA GLN A 65 -14.21 -4.34 -2.69
C GLN A 65 -12.86 -4.30 -1.95
N LEU A 66 -11.80 -3.81 -2.61
CA LEU A 66 -10.49 -3.65 -1.97
C LEU A 66 -10.56 -2.71 -0.77
N ASN A 67 -11.27 -1.59 -0.88
CA ASN A 67 -11.45 -0.65 0.22
C ASN A 67 -12.08 -1.34 1.45
N TYR A 68 -13.14 -2.13 1.26
CA TYR A 68 -13.75 -2.87 2.36
C TYR A 68 -12.80 -3.89 3.00
N LEU A 69 -12.00 -4.58 2.18
CA LEU A 69 -11.02 -5.55 2.67
C LEU A 69 -9.88 -4.90 3.49
N LEU A 70 -9.57 -3.63 3.22
CA LEU A 70 -8.52 -2.88 3.92
C LEU A 70 -8.98 -2.22 5.22
N ILE A 71 -10.29 -2.13 5.48
CA ILE A 71 -10.83 -1.47 6.70
C ILE A 71 -10.19 -2.00 7.99
N PRO A 72 -10.07 -3.33 8.22
CA PRO A 72 -9.47 -3.84 9.46
C PRO A 72 -8.02 -3.40 9.63
N LEU A 73 -7.22 -3.54 8.56
CA LEU A 73 -5.82 -3.13 8.56
C LEU A 73 -5.66 -1.62 8.79
N ILE A 74 -6.49 -0.79 8.13
CA ILE A 74 -6.47 0.66 8.32
C ILE A 74 -6.82 1.04 9.76
N LYS A 75 -7.75 0.31 10.41
CA LYS A 75 -8.10 0.55 11.80
C LYS A 75 -6.90 0.30 12.72
N GLU A 76 -6.24 -0.84 12.58
CA GLU A 76 -5.04 -1.18 13.35
C GLU A 76 -3.90 -0.19 13.11
N LEU A 77 -3.65 0.19 11.85
CA LEU A 77 -2.63 1.18 11.50
C LEU A 77 -2.93 2.57 12.09
N LYS A 78 -4.20 2.96 12.22
CA LYS A 78 -4.58 4.21 12.89
C LYS A 78 -4.29 4.18 14.38
N GLU A 79 -4.53 3.04 15.04
CA GLU A 79 -4.18 2.84 16.44
C GLU A 79 -2.66 2.90 16.63
N LEU A 80 -1.90 2.17 15.80
CA LEU A 80 -0.44 2.16 15.84
C LEU A 80 0.19 3.51 15.45
N TRP A 81 -0.48 4.33 14.64
CA TRP A 81 -0.02 5.69 14.34
C TRP A 81 -0.04 6.58 15.58
N GLN A 82 -1.08 6.48 16.42
CA GLN A 82 -1.17 7.19 17.70
C GLN A 82 -0.15 6.66 18.73
N GLY A 83 0.36 5.46 18.51
CA GLY A 83 1.30 4.77 19.38
C GLY A 83 0.61 3.72 20.23
N TYR A 84 1.25 2.55 20.37
CA TYR A 84 0.72 1.43 21.12
C TYR A 84 1.75 0.88 22.10
N HIS A 85 1.32 0.60 23.33
CA HIS A 85 2.17 0.00 24.35
C HIS A 85 2.03 -1.52 24.36
N PHE A 86 3.04 -2.20 23.84
CA PHE A 86 3.15 -3.65 23.91
C PHE A 86 3.54 -4.10 25.31
N SER A 87 2.93 -5.20 25.76
CA SER A 87 3.21 -5.79 27.06
C SER A 87 4.68 -6.23 27.17
N PRO A 88 5.21 -6.30 28.41
CA PRO A 88 6.53 -6.87 28.67
C PRO A 88 6.73 -8.23 28.01
N THR A 89 7.91 -8.42 27.43
CA THR A 89 8.39 -9.71 26.92
C THR A 89 9.60 -10.18 27.71
N SER A 90 9.99 -11.45 27.56
CA SER A 90 11.19 -11.99 28.23
C SER A 90 12.47 -11.20 27.91
N THR A 91 12.53 -10.56 26.73
CA THR A 91 13.66 -9.73 26.29
C THR A 91 13.44 -8.23 26.49
N GLY A 92 12.24 -7.82 26.90
CA GLY A 92 11.82 -6.44 27.10
C GLY A 92 10.89 -6.32 28.32
N PRO A 93 11.41 -6.42 29.55
CA PRO A 93 10.61 -6.49 30.77
C PRO A 93 9.81 -5.20 31.08
N SER A 94 10.14 -4.08 30.44
CA SER A 94 9.39 -2.82 30.54
C SER A 94 8.29 -2.68 29.48
N GLY A 95 8.12 -3.65 28.59
CA GLY A 95 7.28 -3.51 27.41
C GLY A 95 7.94 -2.64 26.35
N SER A 96 7.17 -2.21 25.35
CA SER A 96 7.67 -1.35 24.28
C SER A 96 6.56 -0.46 23.75
N PHE A 97 6.83 0.83 23.66
CA PHE A 97 5.94 1.78 23.00
C PHE A 97 6.36 1.94 21.54
N ILE A 98 5.44 1.66 20.62
CA ILE A 98 5.73 1.59 19.18
C ILE A 98 4.77 2.48 18.41
N HIS A 99 5.30 3.23 17.46
CA HIS A 99 4.54 3.92 16.42
C HIS A 99 4.76 3.23 15.08
N VAL A 100 3.70 3.04 14.30
CA VAL A 100 3.80 2.51 12.93
C VAL A 100 3.32 3.54 11.92
N SER A 101 4.05 3.64 10.81
CA SER A 101 3.70 4.52 9.68
C SER A 101 3.87 3.78 8.36
N ILE A 102 2.91 3.92 7.45
CA ILE A 102 3.05 3.46 6.06
C ILE A 102 3.62 4.62 5.24
N LEU A 103 4.86 4.47 4.75
CA LEU A 103 5.53 5.53 3.98
C LEU A 103 5.29 5.43 2.48
N THR A 104 5.10 4.22 1.97
CA THR A 104 4.97 4.02 0.51
C THR A 104 4.18 2.76 0.18
N ALA A 105 3.55 2.78 -0.99
CA ALA A 105 2.92 1.61 -1.59
C ALA A 105 3.79 1.13 -2.75
N VAL A 106 4.29 -0.10 -2.65
CA VAL A 106 5.06 -0.76 -3.71
C VAL A 106 4.11 -1.67 -4.46
N VAL A 107 3.51 -1.16 -5.52
CA VAL A 107 2.42 -1.83 -6.24
C VAL A 107 2.49 -1.45 -7.72
N ASP A 108 1.93 -2.29 -8.59
CA ASP A 108 1.76 -1.91 -9.99
C ASP A 108 0.77 -0.74 -10.12
N VAL A 109 0.73 -0.08 -11.29
CA VAL A 109 -0.10 1.12 -11.47
C VAL A 109 -1.59 0.83 -11.32
N VAL A 110 -2.03 -0.39 -11.66
CA VAL A 110 -3.46 -0.77 -11.60
C VAL A 110 -3.89 -0.98 -10.15
N ALA A 111 -3.09 -1.71 -9.37
CA ALA A 111 -3.30 -1.93 -7.94
C ALA A 111 -3.14 -0.64 -7.15
N MET A 112 -2.14 0.20 -7.49
CA MET A 112 -1.95 1.53 -6.89
C MET A 112 -3.23 2.36 -6.96
N ARG A 113 -3.81 2.51 -8.16
CA ARG A 113 -5.01 3.33 -8.35
C ARG A 113 -6.20 2.81 -7.54
N LYS A 114 -6.33 1.48 -7.41
CA LYS A 114 -7.36 0.88 -6.54
C LYS A 114 -7.10 1.11 -5.06
N LEU A 115 -5.84 1.00 -4.63
CA LEU A 115 -5.42 1.12 -3.24
C LEU A 115 -5.52 2.55 -2.72
N THR A 116 -5.15 3.54 -3.54
CA THR A 116 -5.07 4.95 -3.15
C THR A 116 -6.31 5.75 -3.53
N GLY A 117 -7.27 5.14 -4.24
CA GLY A 117 -8.49 5.80 -4.69
C GLY A 117 -8.29 6.79 -5.84
N PHE A 118 -7.18 6.69 -6.59
CA PHE A 118 -6.98 7.50 -7.80
C PHE A 118 -7.80 6.94 -8.97
N ILE A 119 -8.06 7.81 -9.96
CA ILE A 119 -8.73 7.47 -11.22
C ILE A 119 -8.06 6.24 -11.85
N SER A 120 -8.82 5.37 -12.52
CA SER A 120 -8.32 4.20 -13.25
C SER A 120 -7.24 4.55 -14.30
N HIS A 121 -6.42 3.57 -14.69
CA HIS A 121 -5.44 3.69 -15.79
C HIS A 121 -6.08 4.06 -17.14
N SER A 122 -7.38 3.78 -17.28
CA SER A 122 -8.20 4.13 -18.45
C SER A 122 -8.81 5.54 -18.38
N GLY A 123 -8.57 6.29 -17.30
CA GLY A 123 -9.12 7.62 -17.12
C GLY A 123 -8.45 8.68 -18.00
N SER A 124 -9.11 9.82 -18.09
CA SER A 124 -8.61 11.00 -18.81
C SER A 124 -7.41 11.66 -18.13
N HIS A 125 -7.27 11.51 -16.82
CA HIS A 125 -6.15 12.05 -16.04
C HIS A 125 -5.24 10.91 -15.58
N PHE A 126 -4.00 10.92 -16.08
CA PHE A 126 -3.06 9.83 -15.85
C PHE A 126 -2.06 10.10 -14.71
N CYS A 127 -1.84 11.37 -14.34
CA CYS A 127 -0.94 11.73 -13.25
C CYS A 127 -1.69 11.84 -11.91
N ASN A 128 -1.07 11.38 -10.82
CA ASN A 128 -1.63 11.49 -9.47
C ASN A 128 -1.32 12.84 -8.81
N PHE A 129 -0.42 13.62 -9.41
CA PHE A 129 0.06 14.89 -8.84
C PHE A 129 -0.39 16.11 -9.64
N TYR A 130 -0.72 15.92 -10.92
CA TYR A 130 -1.05 17.00 -11.84
C TYR A 130 -2.31 16.69 -12.64
N THR A 131 -3.07 17.73 -12.98
CA THR A 131 -4.30 17.65 -13.77
C THR A 131 -4.04 17.54 -15.28
N ILE A 132 -3.11 16.69 -15.69
CA ILE A 132 -2.75 16.54 -17.11
C ILE A 132 -3.74 15.60 -17.78
N HIS A 133 -4.39 16.08 -18.84
CA HIS A 133 -5.28 15.28 -19.66
C HIS A 133 -4.48 14.36 -20.60
N LYS A 134 -4.99 13.15 -20.86
CA LYS A 134 -4.34 12.16 -21.73
C LYS A 134 -4.09 12.67 -23.15
N ALA A 135 -4.91 13.60 -23.63
CA ALA A 135 -4.72 14.27 -24.93
C ALA A 135 -3.44 15.12 -24.97
N GLN A 136 -2.90 15.51 -23.81
CA GLN A 136 -1.72 16.37 -23.65
C GLN A 136 -0.55 15.57 -23.06
N ILE A 137 -0.52 14.24 -23.22
CA ILE A 137 0.52 13.39 -22.63
C ILE A 137 1.93 13.73 -23.13
N GLU A 138 2.04 14.32 -24.32
CA GLU A 138 3.31 14.77 -24.92
C GLU A 138 3.70 16.20 -24.47
N GLU A 139 2.81 16.94 -23.81
CA GLU A 139 3.06 18.29 -23.31
C GLU A 139 3.78 18.25 -21.95
N ILE A 140 5.10 18.10 -22.00
CA ILE A 140 5.99 18.00 -20.82
C ILE A 140 6.21 19.38 -20.15
N ALA A 141 5.69 20.46 -20.74
CA ALA A 141 6.01 21.82 -20.34
C ALA A 141 5.36 22.18 -18.97
N PRO A 142 6.15 22.51 -17.91
CA PRO A 142 5.67 22.66 -16.54
C PRO A 142 4.60 23.74 -16.34
N GLN A 143 4.55 24.73 -17.23
CA GLN A 143 3.65 25.87 -17.13
C GLN A 143 2.16 25.52 -17.30
N PHE A 144 1.84 24.32 -17.77
CA PHE A 144 0.46 23.84 -17.93
C PHE A 144 0.07 22.78 -16.88
N HIS A 145 0.95 22.49 -15.92
CA HIS A 145 0.73 21.43 -14.94
C HIS A 145 0.24 22.03 -13.63
N TYR A 146 -1.08 22.11 -13.47
CA TYR A 146 -1.68 22.47 -12.19
C TYR A 146 -1.63 21.27 -11.25
N THR A 147 -1.26 21.51 -9.98
CA THR A 147 -1.27 20.46 -8.96
C THR A 147 -2.69 19.97 -8.72
N CYS A 148 -2.85 18.65 -8.71
CA CYS A 148 -4.14 18.04 -8.46
C CYS A 148 -4.43 18.09 -6.95
N SER A 149 -5.50 18.77 -6.55
CA SER A 149 -6.01 18.69 -5.19
C SER A 149 -6.85 17.42 -5.02
N TYR A 150 -7.05 16.94 -3.79
CA TYR A 150 -7.95 15.81 -3.50
C TYR A 150 -9.37 16.01 -4.06
N GLN A 151 -9.84 17.26 -4.15
CA GLN A 151 -11.15 17.59 -4.70
C GLN A 151 -11.20 17.48 -6.23
N ASN A 152 -10.07 17.68 -6.91
CA ASN A 152 -9.95 17.63 -8.37
C ASN A 152 -9.74 16.20 -8.91
N HIS A 153 -9.60 15.21 -8.03
CA HIS A 153 -9.35 13.79 -8.36
C HIS A 153 -10.62 12.92 -8.39
N LYS A 154 -11.80 13.48 -8.08
CA LYS A 154 -13.11 12.80 -8.22
C LYS A 154 -13.67 13.01 -9.62
#